data_AF-A0A8S0W1I2-F1
#
_entry.id   AF-A0A8S0W1I2-F1
#
_cell.length_a   1.000
_cell.length_b   1.000
_cell.length_c   1.000
_cell.angle_alpha   90.00
_cell.angle_beta   90.00
_cell.angle_gamma   90.00
#
_symmetry.space_group_name_H-M   'P 1'
#
loop_
_entity.id
_entity.type
_entity.pdbx_description
1 polymer ?
#
loop_
_entity_poly.entity_id
_entity_poly.type
_entity_poly.pdbx_seq_one_letter_code
_entity_poly.pdbx_strand_id
1 'polypeptide(L)'
;MTCVHSGQAFSLSVCRALQEWFEADDLRRITFVYVPSALRWDIHGEAHKYVTELKVRVGRQLQQPDGRPLQPSYLNGGPWLSTFRHSITEFARVCRCITGHTPIGVYYRRFKINEPHGCTCGAALQSRQHILFRCRDRYSVHYPRFLGDIAAFMKYNPTAFGFTRDPSGVG
;
A
#
# COMPACT_ATOMS: atom_id res chain seq x y z
N MET A 1 7.22 -13.71 7.99
CA MET A 1 6.97 -12.41 8.66
C MET A 1 6.37 -11.46 7.63
N THR A 2 5.05 -11.22 7.68
CA THR A 2 4.28 -10.44 6.70
C THR A 2 4.35 -8.94 7.02
N CYS A 3 4.69 -8.11 6.04
CA CYS A 3 4.59 -6.65 6.16
C CYS A 3 3.11 -6.26 6.03
N VAL A 4 2.45 -6.02 7.16
CA VAL A 4 1.08 -5.47 7.19
C VAL A 4 1.20 -3.95 7.00
N HIS A 5 0.66 -3.43 5.90
CA HIS A 5 0.59 -1.98 5.68
C HIS A 5 -0.49 -1.34 6.57
N SER A 6 -0.40 -0.03 6.84
CA SER A 6 -1.18 0.66 7.88
C SER A 6 -2.68 0.51 7.74
N GLY A 7 -3.20 0.63 6.51
CA GLY A 7 -4.61 0.39 6.23
C GLY A 7 -5.04 -1.07 6.50
N GLN A 8 -4.18 -2.04 6.17
CA GLN A 8 -4.50 -3.47 6.35
C GLN A 8 -4.44 -3.89 7.82
N ALA A 9 -3.52 -3.31 8.61
CA ALA A 9 -3.47 -3.56 10.05
C ALA A 9 -4.72 -3.03 10.73
N PHE A 10 -5.15 -1.82 10.34
CA PHE A 10 -6.36 -1.21 10.87
C PHE A 10 -7.61 -2.02 10.51
N SER A 11 -7.78 -2.40 9.23
CA SER A 11 -8.90 -3.23 8.81
C SER A 11 -8.96 -4.57 9.54
N LEU A 12 -7.83 -5.25 9.72
CA LEU A 12 -7.80 -6.53 10.45
C LEU A 12 -8.14 -6.37 11.93
N SER A 13 -7.67 -5.31 12.58
CA SER A 13 -8.04 -5.01 13.98
C SER A 13 -9.52 -4.68 14.12
N VAL A 14 -10.07 -3.89 13.19
CA VAL A 14 -11.50 -3.59 13.14
C VAL A 14 -12.32 -4.87 12.92
N CYS A 15 -11.93 -5.72 11.97
CA CYS A 15 -12.61 -6.99 11.72
C CYS A 15 -12.62 -7.90 12.95
N ARG A 16 -11.51 -7.99 13.71
CA ARG A 16 -11.48 -8.78 14.95
C ARG A 16 -12.40 -8.23 16.03
N ALA A 17 -12.36 -6.92 16.25
CA ALA A 17 -13.23 -6.28 17.24
C ALA A 17 -14.71 -6.41 16.86
N LEU A 18 -15.04 -6.25 15.58
CA LEU A 18 -16.40 -6.44 15.08
C LEU A 18 -16.84 -7.89 15.18
N GLN A 19 -15.95 -8.85 14.94
CA GLN A 19 -16.26 -10.28 15.07
C GLN A 19 -16.66 -10.62 16.51
N GLU A 20 -15.84 -10.27 17.49
CA GLU A 20 -16.17 -10.48 18.91
C GLU A 20 -17.48 -9.75 19.30
N TRP A 21 -17.69 -8.55 18.75
CA TRP A 21 -18.91 -7.79 18.99
C TRP A 21 -20.15 -8.47 18.39
N PHE A 22 -20.08 -9.04 17.20
CA PHE A 22 -21.20 -9.76 16.60
C PHE A 22 -21.47 -11.11 17.27
N GLU A 23 -20.42 -11.85 17.61
CA GLU A 23 -20.55 -13.18 18.25
C GLU A 23 -21.19 -13.12 19.64
N ALA A 24 -21.15 -11.96 20.31
CA ALA A 24 -21.73 -11.80 21.63
C ALA A 24 -23.27 -11.61 21.62
N ASP A 25 -23.88 -11.24 20.49
CA ASP A 25 -25.33 -11.00 20.40
C ASP A 25 -25.79 -10.96 18.93
N ASP A 26 -26.59 -11.95 18.54
CA ASP A 26 -27.13 -12.12 17.18
C ASP A 26 -28.06 -10.99 16.73
N LEU A 27 -28.51 -10.11 17.64
CA LEU A 27 -29.33 -8.94 17.28
C LEU A 27 -28.49 -7.75 16.81
N ARG A 28 -27.16 -7.76 17.04
CA ARG A 28 -26.27 -6.68 16.62
C ARG A 28 -26.17 -6.64 15.10
N ARG A 29 -26.29 -5.42 14.55
CA ARG A 29 -26.23 -5.18 13.10
C ARG A 29 -25.44 -3.91 12.80
N ILE A 30 -24.78 -3.91 11.66
CA ILE A 30 -24.18 -2.70 11.08
C ILE A 30 -25.08 -2.26 9.92
N THR A 31 -25.43 -0.98 9.91
CA THR A 31 -26.13 -0.34 8.80
C THR A 31 -25.31 0.80 8.26
N PHE A 32 -25.09 0.82 6.96
CA PHE A 32 -24.45 1.93 6.27
C PHE A 32 -25.51 2.96 5.91
N VAL A 33 -25.49 4.10 6.59
CA VAL A 33 -26.38 5.22 6.29
C VAL A 33 -25.60 6.21 5.42
N TYR A 34 -26.10 6.48 4.22
CA TYR A 34 -25.55 7.53 3.38
C TYR A 34 -25.91 8.90 3.98
N VAL A 35 -24.89 9.71 4.23
CA VAL A 35 -25.05 11.05 4.80
C VAL A 35 -24.48 12.05 3.79
N PRO A 36 -25.31 12.92 3.19
CA PRO A 36 -24.82 14.00 2.35
C PRO A 36 -23.77 14.85 3.06
N SER A 37 -22.62 15.06 2.42
CA SER A 37 -21.50 15.85 2.98
C SER A 37 -21.87 17.28 3.37
N ALA A 38 -22.88 17.85 2.71
CA ALA A 38 -23.43 19.17 2.99
C ALA A 38 -24.05 19.30 4.40
N LEU A 39 -24.51 18.19 4.99
CA LEU A 39 -25.16 18.19 6.31
C LEU A 39 -24.16 18.36 7.46
N ARG A 40 -22.86 18.25 7.20
CA ARG A 40 -21.77 18.39 8.20
C ARG A 40 -22.10 17.68 9.52
N TRP A 41 -22.60 16.44 9.42
CA TRP A 41 -23.11 15.74 10.59
C TRP A 41 -22.03 15.58 11.66
N ASP A 42 -22.23 16.19 12.82
CA ASP A 42 -21.19 16.37 13.84
C ASP A 42 -20.59 15.04 14.30
N ILE A 43 -21.41 13.98 14.42
CA ILE A 43 -20.97 12.64 14.81
C ILE A 43 -19.94 12.07 13.82
N HIS A 44 -20.10 12.34 12.52
CA HIS A 44 -19.11 11.93 11.52
C HIS A 44 -17.79 12.70 11.68
N GLY A 45 -17.86 13.99 12.03
CA GLY A 45 -16.69 14.82 12.33
C GLY A 45 -15.95 14.38 13.58
N GLU A 46 -16.67 14.03 14.65
CA GLU A 46 -16.10 13.51 15.89
C GLU A 46 -15.48 12.12 15.70
N ALA A 47 -16.17 11.20 15.03
CA ALA A 47 -15.63 9.89 14.69
C ALA A 47 -14.37 10.01 13.83
N HIS A 48 -14.36 10.93 12.85
CA HIS A 48 -13.18 11.21 12.03
C HIS A 48 -12.01 11.70 12.89
N LYS A 49 -12.22 12.70 13.77
CA LYS A 49 -11.18 13.20 14.68
C LYS A 49 -10.63 12.08 15.57
N TYR A 50 -11.50 11.31 16.21
CA TYR A 50 -11.12 10.21 17.09
C TYR A 50 -10.25 9.17 16.37
N VAL A 51 -10.63 8.75 15.15
CA VAL A 51 -9.85 7.78 14.36
C VAL A 51 -8.51 8.37 13.92
N THR A 52 -8.46 9.66 13.54
CA THR A 52 -7.20 10.31 13.13
C THR A 52 -6.21 10.52 14.27
N GLU A 53 -6.69 10.58 15.52
CA GLU A 53 -5.85 10.71 16.72
C GLU A 53 -5.29 9.36 17.21
N LEU A 54 -5.83 8.24 16.74
CA LEU A 54 -5.41 6.91 17.16
C LEU A 54 -4.02 6.55 16.63
N LYS A 55 -3.02 6.53 17.51
CA LYS A 55 -1.64 6.14 17.18
C LYS A 55 -1.48 4.63 17.13
N VAL A 56 -1.67 4.03 15.95
CA VAL A 56 -1.38 2.60 15.72
C VAL A 56 0.07 2.43 15.24
N ARG A 57 0.86 1.55 15.87
CA ARG A 57 2.21 1.20 15.40
C ARG A 57 2.12 0.35 14.14
N VAL A 58 2.53 0.90 12.99
CA VAL A 58 2.53 0.18 11.71
C VAL A 58 3.91 0.21 11.05
N GLY A 59 4.55 -0.96 10.97
CA GLY A 59 5.63 -1.29 10.01
C GLY A 59 6.85 -0.36 10.01
N ARG A 60 7.86 -0.65 9.16
CA ARG A 60 8.94 0.32 8.90
C ARG A 60 8.40 1.36 7.92
N GLN A 61 8.17 2.58 8.41
CA GLN A 61 7.68 3.71 7.64
C GLN A 61 8.82 4.31 6.79
N LEU A 62 8.55 4.62 5.51
CA LEU A 62 9.47 5.39 4.67
C LEU A 62 9.69 6.77 5.29
N GLN A 63 10.85 7.38 5.10
CA GLN A 63 11.17 8.69 5.67
C GLN A 63 11.18 9.77 4.57
N GLN A 64 10.80 10.98 4.94
CA GLN A 64 11.06 12.21 4.19
C GLN A 64 12.55 12.56 4.27
N PRO A 65 13.07 13.46 3.40
CA PRO A 65 14.47 13.89 3.45
C PRO A 65 14.90 14.51 4.80
N ASP A 66 13.94 15.04 5.56
CA ASP A 66 14.13 15.59 6.92
C ASP A 66 14.10 14.52 8.03
N GLY A 67 14.04 13.24 7.67
CA GLY A 67 14.00 12.10 8.60
C GLY A 67 12.62 11.82 9.21
N ARG A 68 11.60 12.65 8.93
CA ARG A 68 10.25 12.41 9.44
C ARG A 68 9.60 11.24 8.72
N PRO A 69 8.71 10.49 9.36
CA PRO A 69 7.96 9.46 8.66
C PRO A 69 7.11 10.05 7.51
N LEU A 70 7.15 9.41 6.35
CA LEU A 70 6.34 9.77 5.18
C LEU A 70 4.88 9.48 5.53
N GLN A 71 4.11 10.55 5.69
CA GLN A 71 2.67 10.49 5.91
C GLN A 71 1.96 10.67 4.56
N PRO A 72 0.98 9.83 4.21
CA PRO A 72 0.08 10.13 3.10
C PRO A 72 -0.65 11.44 3.41
N SER A 73 -0.49 12.46 2.57
CA SER A 73 -1.23 13.72 2.69
C SER A 73 -2.19 13.84 1.52
N TYR A 74 -3.46 14.09 1.82
CA TYR A 74 -4.49 14.40 0.83
C TYR A 74 -4.46 15.89 0.43
N LEU A 75 -3.81 16.75 1.21
CA LEU A 75 -3.67 18.18 0.89
C LEU A 75 -2.72 18.35 -0.30
N ASN A 76 -3.29 18.77 -1.44
CA ASN A 76 -2.59 18.96 -2.72
C ASN A 76 -1.76 17.74 -3.17
N GLY A 77 -2.13 16.54 -2.68
CA GLY A 77 -1.42 15.26 -2.83
C GLY A 77 0.06 15.25 -2.44
N GLY A 78 0.50 16.21 -1.61
CA GLY A 78 1.83 16.24 -1.00
C GLY A 78 3.02 16.09 -1.97
N PRO A 79 4.20 15.67 -1.46
CA PRO A 79 5.38 15.41 -2.29
C PRO A 79 5.16 14.29 -3.33
N TRP A 80 4.08 13.52 -3.19
CA TRP A 80 3.74 12.39 -4.03
C TRP A 80 3.27 12.84 -5.41
N LEU A 81 2.28 13.73 -5.47
CA LEU A 81 1.82 14.26 -6.75
C LEU A 81 2.92 15.05 -7.43
N SER A 82 3.68 15.89 -6.71
CA SER A 82 4.77 16.64 -7.35
C SER A 82 5.85 15.74 -7.97
N THR A 83 6.18 14.61 -7.34
CA THR A 83 7.20 13.67 -7.84
C THR A 83 6.71 12.86 -9.05
N PHE A 84 5.44 12.44 -9.07
CA PHE A 84 4.93 11.50 -10.08
C PHE A 84 3.86 12.08 -11.03
N ARG A 85 3.55 13.38 -10.96
CA ARG A 85 2.54 14.08 -11.79
C ARG A 85 2.67 13.85 -13.29
N HIS A 86 3.87 13.52 -13.76
CA HIS A 86 4.16 13.39 -15.18
C HIS A 86 3.85 11.98 -15.75
N SER A 87 3.52 11.00 -14.91
CA SER A 87 3.19 9.64 -15.37
C SER A 87 2.25 8.91 -14.42
N ILE A 88 1.00 8.75 -14.85
CA ILE A 88 -0.03 7.98 -14.14
C ILE A 88 0.40 6.52 -13.95
N THR A 89 1.04 5.93 -14.97
CA THR A 89 1.55 4.55 -14.94
C THR A 89 2.67 4.37 -13.91
N GLU A 90 3.57 5.34 -13.80
CA GLU A 90 4.61 5.32 -12.76
C GLU A 90 4.00 5.50 -11.38
N PHE A 91 3.09 6.46 -11.21
CA PHE A 91 2.37 6.67 -9.97
C PHE A 91 1.64 5.39 -9.49
N ALA A 92 0.91 4.71 -10.38
CA ALA A 92 0.23 3.47 -10.06
C ALA A 92 1.21 2.36 -9.61
N ARG A 93 2.35 2.21 -10.28
CA ARG A 93 3.41 1.25 -9.88
C ARG A 93 4.01 1.58 -8.51
N VAL A 94 4.23 2.85 -8.22
CA VAL A 94 4.72 3.31 -6.91
C VAL A 94 3.68 3.05 -5.82
N CYS A 95 2.40 3.37 -6.06
CA CYS A 95 1.31 3.04 -5.16
C CYS A 95 1.26 1.54 -4.86
N ARG A 96 1.31 0.69 -5.88
CA ARG A 96 1.38 -0.77 -5.72
C ARG A 96 2.57 -1.19 -4.87
N CYS A 97 3.77 -0.69 -5.18
CA CYS A 97 5.01 -0.98 -4.45
C CYS A 97 4.88 -0.62 -2.97
N ILE A 98 4.44 0.59 -2.65
CA ILE A 98 4.39 1.08 -1.28
C ILE A 98 3.26 0.44 -0.50
N THR A 99 2.11 0.15 -1.12
CA THR A 99 0.96 -0.50 -0.46
C THR A 99 1.07 -2.02 -0.39
N GLY A 100 2.06 -2.62 -1.07
CA GLY A 100 2.21 -4.08 -1.14
C GLY A 100 1.18 -4.78 -2.04
N HIS A 101 0.52 -4.03 -2.93
CA HIS A 101 -0.43 -4.52 -3.94
C HIS A 101 0.24 -4.73 -5.31
N THR A 102 1.49 -5.15 -5.30
CA THR A 102 2.25 -5.42 -6.52
C THR A 102 1.90 -6.81 -7.07
N PRO A 103 1.61 -6.98 -8.36
CA PRO A 103 1.28 -8.27 -8.97
C PRO A 103 2.54 -9.13 -9.14
N ILE A 104 3.04 -9.64 -8.01
CA ILE A 104 4.25 -10.45 -7.88
C ILE A 104 3.95 -11.66 -7.00
N GLY A 105 4.90 -12.59 -6.89
CA GLY A 105 4.71 -13.86 -6.18
C GLY A 105 4.06 -13.79 -4.80
N VAL A 106 4.43 -12.83 -3.93
CA VAL A 106 3.77 -12.66 -2.61
C VAL A 106 2.28 -12.30 -2.71
N TYR A 107 1.90 -11.54 -3.73
CA TYR A 107 0.51 -11.17 -4.00
C TYR A 107 -0.25 -12.37 -4.56
N TYR A 108 0.31 -13.06 -5.56
CA TYR A 108 -0.33 -14.27 -6.12
C TYR A 108 -0.57 -15.33 -5.06
N ARG A 109 0.40 -15.56 -4.16
CA ARG A 109 0.23 -16.50 -3.03
C ARG A 109 -0.92 -16.08 -2.12
N ARG A 110 -0.96 -14.80 -1.75
CA ARG A 110 -1.95 -14.25 -0.82
C ARG A 110 -3.37 -14.42 -1.36
N PHE A 111 -3.56 -14.16 -2.64
CA PHE A 111 -4.87 -14.19 -3.29
C PHE A 111 -5.17 -15.51 -3.99
N LYS A 112 -4.33 -16.55 -3.80
CA LYS A 112 -4.49 -17.88 -4.39
C LYS A 112 -4.62 -17.84 -5.93
N ILE A 113 -3.87 -16.93 -6.56
CA ILE A 113 -3.83 -16.80 -8.02
C ILE A 113 -2.85 -17.83 -8.58
N ASN A 114 -3.29 -18.61 -9.56
CA ASN A 114 -2.48 -19.64 -10.21
C ASN A 114 -1.49 -19.03 -11.23
N GLU A 115 -0.52 -18.29 -10.73
CA GLU A 115 0.58 -17.68 -11.47
C GLU A 115 1.93 -18.06 -10.83
N PRO A 116 3.06 -17.95 -11.56
CA PRO A 116 4.36 -18.22 -10.99
C PRO A 116 4.66 -17.36 -9.76
N HIS A 117 5.05 -18.01 -8.67
CA HIS A 117 5.36 -17.36 -7.40
C HIS A 117 6.84 -16.96 -7.26
N GLY A 118 7.73 -17.70 -7.93
CA GLY A 118 9.16 -17.45 -7.91
C GLY A 118 9.57 -16.26 -8.77
N CYS A 119 10.76 -15.72 -8.53
CA CYS A 119 11.39 -14.81 -9.46
C CYS A 119 12.22 -15.59 -10.47
N THR A 120 12.32 -15.09 -11.70
CA THR A 120 13.14 -15.69 -12.77
C THR A 120 14.64 -15.67 -12.47
N CYS A 121 15.09 -14.92 -11.45
CA CYS A 121 16.46 -15.02 -10.93
C CYS A 121 16.69 -16.26 -10.04
N GLY A 122 15.71 -17.15 -9.91
CA GLY A 122 15.80 -18.36 -9.07
C GLY A 122 15.29 -18.21 -7.64
N ALA A 123 14.84 -17.01 -7.22
CA ALA A 123 14.27 -16.85 -5.88
C ALA A 123 12.92 -17.57 -5.78
N ALA A 124 12.76 -18.46 -4.78
CA ALA A 124 11.54 -19.28 -4.60
C ALA A 124 10.24 -18.47 -4.38
N LEU A 125 10.36 -17.22 -3.91
CA LEU A 125 9.22 -16.31 -3.76
C LEU A 125 9.63 -14.89 -4.10
N GLN A 126 9.00 -14.33 -5.13
CA GLN A 126 9.19 -12.95 -5.52
C GLN A 126 8.45 -12.02 -4.54
N SER A 127 9.19 -11.20 -3.81
CA SER A 127 8.68 -10.21 -2.86
C SER A 127 9.18 -8.82 -3.20
N ARG A 128 8.51 -7.78 -2.68
CA ARG A 128 9.01 -6.40 -2.77
C ARG A 128 10.43 -6.27 -2.24
N GLN A 129 10.71 -6.87 -1.08
CA GLN A 129 12.05 -6.81 -0.48
C GLN A 129 13.09 -7.48 -1.37
N HIS A 130 12.72 -8.59 -2.02
CA HIS A 130 13.59 -9.23 -2.99
C HIS A 130 13.87 -8.31 -4.19
N ILE A 131 12.82 -7.73 -4.80
CA ILE A 131 12.95 -6.84 -5.97
C ILE A 131 13.79 -5.60 -5.64
N LEU A 132 13.52 -4.92 -4.53
CA LEU A 132 14.18 -3.66 -4.18
C LEU A 132 15.62 -3.81 -3.70
N PHE A 133 15.99 -4.97 -3.13
CA PHE A 133 17.24 -5.08 -2.36
C PHE A 133 18.10 -6.30 -2.66
N ARG A 134 17.60 -7.30 -3.40
CA ARG A 134 18.30 -8.58 -3.57
C ARG A 134 18.37 -9.07 -5.02
N CYS A 135 17.45 -8.66 -5.87
CA CYS A 135 17.30 -9.17 -7.23
C CYS A 135 18.23 -8.45 -8.22
N ARG A 136 19.55 -8.66 -8.08
CA ARG A 136 20.58 -8.02 -8.91
C ARG A 136 20.54 -8.46 -10.38
N ASP A 137 20.07 -9.67 -10.65
CA ASP A 137 20.04 -10.24 -12.01
C ASP A 137 18.94 -9.65 -12.90
N ARG A 138 17.93 -8.99 -12.30
CA ARG A 138 16.77 -8.46 -13.04
C ARG A 138 16.59 -6.96 -12.89
N TYR A 139 17.09 -6.37 -11.81
CA TYR A 139 16.85 -4.98 -11.50
C TYR A 139 18.13 -4.28 -11.08
N SER A 140 18.32 -3.06 -11.59
CA SER A 140 19.39 -2.18 -11.13
C SER A 140 19.10 -1.77 -9.68
N VAL A 141 19.91 -2.29 -8.76
CA VAL A 141 19.68 -2.13 -7.32
C VAL A 141 20.28 -0.83 -6.82
N HIS A 142 19.43 0.18 -6.64
CA HIS A 142 19.68 1.28 -5.71
C HIS A 142 18.74 1.08 -4.53
N TYR A 143 19.29 0.82 -3.34
CA TYR A 143 18.52 0.56 -2.12
C TYR A 143 17.68 1.81 -1.76
N PRO A 144 16.36 1.81 -2.01
CA PRO A 144 15.60 3.04 -1.85
C PRO A 144 15.38 3.32 -0.37
N ARG A 145 15.71 4.54 0.06
CA ARG A 145 15.47 5.06 1.41
C ARG A 145 14.38 6.13 1.41
N PHE A 146 14.30 6.90 0.33
CA PHE A 146 13.37 8.02 0.16
C PHE A 146 12.43 7.80 -1.04
N LEU A 147 11.36 8.60 -1.12
CA LEU A 147 10.41 8.55 -2.25
C LEU A 147 11.10 8.81 -3.60
N GLY A 148 12.08 9.71 -3.63
CA GLY A 148 12.88 10.00 -4.83
C GLY A 148 13.71 8.79 -5.29
N ASP A 149 14.20 7.96 -4.36
CA ASP A 149 14.94 6.74 -4.72
C ASP A 149 14.00 5.70 -5.33
N ILE A 150 12.76 5.62 -4.83
CA ILE A 150 11.72 4.75 -5.42
C ILE A 150 11.38 5.23 -6.83
N ALA A 151 11.25 6.54 -7.05
CA ALA A 151 11.03 7.12 -8.38
C ALA A 151 12.17 6.76 -9.35
N ALA A 152 13.42 7.00 -8.92
CA ALA A 152 14.60 6.62 -9.68
C ALA A 152 14.58 5.12 -10.03
N PHE A 153 14.30 4.27 -9.04
CA PHE A 153 14.18 2.83 -9.26
C PHE A 153 13.13 2.49 -10.32
N MET A 154 11.93 3.10 -10.29
CA MET A 154 10.90 2.85 -11.30
C MET A 154 11.31 3.28 -12.71
N LYS A 155 12.06 4.38 -12.80
CA LYS A 155 12.60 4.89 -14.07
C LYS A 155 13.63 3.95 -14.67
N TYR A 156 14.55 3.42 -13.87
CA TYR A 156 15.55 2.45 -14.32
C TYR A 156 14.98 1.05 -14.57
N ASN A 157 13.85 0.71 -13.96
CA ASN A 157 13.25 -0.62 -13.98
C ASN A 157 11.80 -0.55 -14.48
N PRO A 158 11.57 -0.33 -15.78
CA PRO A 158 10.24 -0.01 -16.33
C PRO A 158 9.19 -1.11 -16.15
N THR A 159 9.61 -2.37 -15.95
CA THR A 159 8.70 -3.51 -15.73
C THR A 159 8.47 -3.83 -14.25
N ALA A 160 9.18 -3.18 -13.32
CA ALA A 160 9.02 -3.47 -11.91
C ALA A 160 7.62 -3.05 -11.41
N PHE A 161 6.99 -3.93 -10.64
CA PHE A 161 5.70 -3.69 -9.98
C PHE A 161 4.51 -3.32 -10.90
N GLY A 162 4.68 -3.50 -12.21
CA GLY A 162 3.61 -3.47 -13.19
C GLY A 162 3.01 -4.85 -13.39
N PHE A 163 1.83 -4.91 -13.99
CA PHE A 163 1.29 -6.17 -14.50
C PHE A 163 2.13 -6.60 -15.71
N THR A 164 2.65 -7.82 -15.67
CA THR A 164 3.52 -8.39 -16.72
C THR A 164 2.82 -8.59 -18.07
N ARG A 165 1.50 -8.39 -18.14
CA ARG A 165 0.68 -8.67 -19.32
C ARG A 165 0.29 -7.44 -20.13
N ASP A 166 0.70 -6.23 -19.74
CA ASP A 166 0.39 -5.04 -20.54
C ASP A 166 1.63 -4.13 -20.71
N PRO A 167 2.19 -4.04 -21.93
CA PRO A 167 3.24 -3.07 -22.27
C PRO A 167 2.85 -1.62 -22.01
N SER A 168 1.55 -1.30 -21.90
CA SER A 168 1.04 0.03 -21.54
C SER A 168 1.05 0.31 -20.04
N GLY A 169 1.28 -0.72 -19.21
CA GLY A 169 1.38 -0.59 -17.75
C GLY A 169 0.08 -0.23 -17.02
N VAL A 170 -1.06 -0.26 -17.73
CA VAL A 170 -2.38 -0.07 -17.13
C VAL A 170 -2.93 -1.42 -16.71
N GLY A 171 -3.21 -1.52 -15.42
CA GLY A 171 -4.00 -2.56 -14.79
C GLY A 171 -4.33 -2.10 -13.39
#